data_AF-A0A9E4YSP6-F1
#
_entry.id   AF-A0A9E4YSP6-F1
#
_cell.length_a   1.000
_cell.length_b   1.000
_cell.length_c   1.000
_cell.angle_alpha   90.00
_cell.angle_beta   90.00
_cell.angle_gamma   90.00
#
_symmetry.space_group_name_H-M   'P 1'
#
loop_
_entity.id
_entity.type
_entity.pdbx_description
1 polymer ?
#
loop_
_entity_poly.entity_id
_entity_poly.type
_entity_poly.pdbx_seq_one_letter_code
_entity_poly.pdbx_strand_id
1 'polypeptide(L)'
;MATLAQPSTREISFSSTQLPVRVTGMQAMASKMWVPFIAMGFMVVLAAFIFGLVNSSITSDYFQASKEVREAAVTGSALATQKAFMESTKAWLPSFKFLGMGMILGGVTFLLATILGALRTGGGRVQEAVGVPVKVIKPPMTATVFPMLMMMGMMVLIASLVIGIVLAFISYGYWNHSIATELNPATAGSALLNSLANINTTTAWLAPFKFVGIGLVLSGIGLALATIVRVLRWQSQRLWDILS
;
A
#
# COMPACT_ATOMS: atom_id res chain seq x y z
N MET A 1 0.91 -29.02 48.86
CA MET A 1 -0.15 -29.20 47.83
C MET A 1 0.35 -28.58 46.54
N ALA A 2 0.71 -29.42 45.57
CA ALA A 2 1.22 -28.96 44.27
C ALA A 2 0.04 -28.55 43.39
N THR A 3 -0.10 -27.24 43.16
CA THR A 3 -1.03 -26.72 42.16
C THR A 3 -0.45 -27.03 40.79
N LEU A 4 -0.93 -28.10 40.15
CA LEU A 4 -0.64 -28.38 38.75
C LEU A 4 -1.17 -27.20 37.93
N ALA A 5 -0.27 -26.34 37.47
CA ALA A 5 -0.60 -25.29 36.51
C ALA A 5 -1.21 -25.96 35.27
N GLN A 6 -2.51 -25.78 35.08
CA GLN A 6 -3.21 -26.24 33.88
C GLN A 6 -2.46 -25.70 32.65
N PRO A 7 -2.15 -26.54 31.64
CA PRO A 7 -1.54 -26.05 30.41
C PRO A 7 -2.48 -25.01 29.82
N SER A 8 -2.03 -23.76 29.77
CA SER A 8 -2.83 -22.69 29.20
C SER A 8 -3.13 -23.07 27.74
N THR A 9 -4.39 -22.95 27.31
CA THR A 9 -4.91 -23.37 25.99
C THR A 9 -4.28 -22.62 24.80
N ARG A 10 -3.18 -21.89 25.04
CA ARG A 10 -2.48 -20.98 24.14
C ARG A 10 -1.02 -21.39 23.89
N GLU A 11 -0.53 -22.48 24.48
CA GLU A 11 0.83 -22.99 24.30
C GLU A 11 0.88 -24.16 23.31
N ILE A 12 1.93 -24.21 22.50
CA ILE A 12 2.29 -25.36 21.66
C ILE A 12 3.65 -25.85 22.16
N SER A 13 3.71 -27.12 22.59
CA SER A 13 4.95 -27.79 22.98
C SER A 13 5.59 -28.47 21.77
N PHE A 14 6.89 -28.31 21.60
CA PHE A 14 7.66 -29.00 20.56
C PHE A 14 8.41 -30.20 21.17
N SER A 15 8.36 -31.34 20.47
CA SER A 15 9.20 -32.51 20.80
C SER A 15 10.65 -32.26 20.38
N SER A 16 11.62 -32.93 21.03
CA SER A 16 13.06 -32.83 20.71
C SER A 16 13.37 -33.17 19.24
N THR A 17 12.56 -34.02 18.61
CA THR A 17 12.67 -34.39 17.19
C THR A 17 12.21 -33.29 16.21
N GLN A 18 11.53 -32.25 16.70
CA GLN A 18 11.02 -31.12 15.92
C GLN A 18 11.90 -29.87 16.03
N LEU A 19 13.04 -29.99 16.71
CA LEU A 19 14.03 -28.91 16.85
C LEU A 19 15.06 -28.94 15.71
N PRO A 20 15.55 -27.76 15.27
CA PRO A 20 15.19 -26.43 15.75
C PRO A 20 13.82 -25.96 15.21
N VAL A 21 13.13 -25.09 15.97
CA VAL A 21 11.88 -24.44 15.54
C VAL A 21 12.13 -23.72 14.22
N ARG A 22 11.53 -24.23 13.13
CA ARG A 22 11.76 -23.72 11.78
C ARG A 22 10.94 -22.46 11.50
N VAL A 23 11.51 -21.60 10.67
CA VAL A 23 10.82 -20.44 10.08
C VAL A 23 9.62 -20.93 9.28
N THR A 24 8.44 -20.33 9.44
CA THR A 24 7.26 -20.74 8.66
C THR A 24 7.40 -20.29 7.20
N GLY A 25 6.69 -20.94 6.27
CA GLY A 25 6.74 -20.57 4.85
C GLY A 25 6.36 -19.10 4.58
N MET A 26 5.37 -18.58 5.31
CA MET A 26 4.99 -17.16 5.23
C MET A 26 6.08 -16.22 5.73
N GLN A 27 6.84 -16.60 6.75
CA GLN A 27 7.96 -15.81 7.28
C GLN A 27 9.17 -15.84 6.33
N ALA A 28 9.44 -16.98 5.70
CA ALA A 28 10.48 -17.10 4.68
C ALA A 28 10.17 -16.31 3.41
N MET A 29 8.89 -16.18 3.05
CA MET A 29 8.44 -15.29 1.99
C MET A 29 8.65 -13.83 2.39
N ALA A 30 8.19 -13.43 3.58
CA ALA A 30 8.31 -12.07 4.07
C ALA A 30 9.77 -11.59 4.13
N SER A 31 10.70 -12.45 4.56
CA SER A 31 12.13 -12.12 4.65
C SER A 31 12.78 -11.85 3.30
N LYS A 32 12.22 -12.39 2.21
CA LYS A 32 12.67 -12.16 0.83
C LYS A 32 11.97 -10.97 0.18
N MET A 33 10.73 -10.68 0.59
CA MET A 33 9.90 -9.68 -0.09
C MET A 33 10.05 -8.26 0.43
N TRP A 34 10.54 -8.04 1.66
CA TRP A 34 10.58 -6.69 2.24
C TRP A 34 11.47 -5.72 1.44
N VAL A 35 12.71 -6.12 1.09
CA VAL A 35 13.64 -5.29 0.30
C VAL A 35 13.05 -4.89 -1.05
N PRO A 36 12.62 -5.82 -1.92
CA PRO A 36 12.11 -5.45 -3.23
C PRO A 36 10.85 -4.58 -3.14
N PHE A 37 9.97 -4.80 -2.16
CA PHE A 37 8.78 -3.94 -1.99
C PHE A 37 9.15 -2.50 -1.63
N ILE A 38 10.08 -2.30 -0.68
CA ILE A 38 10.53 -0.95 -0.32
C ILE A 38 11.23 -0.29 -1.52
N ALA A 39 12.12 -1.01 -2.19
CA ALA A 39 12.86 -0.50 -3.34
C ALA A 39 11.91 -0.09 -4.48
N MET A 40 10.95 -0.95 -4.85
CA MET A 40 9.95 -0.64 -5.88
C MET A 40 9.08 0.54 -5.47
N GLY A 41 8.65 0.59 -4.21
CA GLY A 41 7.87 1.71 -3.68
C GLY A 41 8.62 3.04 -3.79
N PHE A 42 9.90 3.06 -3.42
CA PHE A 42 10.76 4.23 -3.55
C PHE A 42 10.96 4.64 -5.01
N MET A 43 11.23 3.68 -5.90
CA MET A 43 11.36 3.92 -7.35
C MET A 43 10.09 4.54 -7.94
N VAL A 44 8.90 4.09 -7.52
CA VAL A 44 7.62 4.68 -7.95
C VAL A 44 7.47 6.13 -7.49
N VAL A 45 7.84 6.44 -6.24
CA VAL A 45 7.79 7.82 -5.73
C VAL A 45 8.78 8.72 -6.49
N LEU A 46 9.99 8.23 -6.77
CA LEU A 46 10.97 8.95 -7.59
C LEU A 46 10.47 9.19 -9.01
N ALA A 47 9.91 8.17 -9.66
CA ALA A 47 9.32 8.32 -10.98
C ALA A 47 8.18 9.37 -10.96
N ALA A 48 7.32 9.33 -9.94
CA ALA A 48 6.25 10.31 -9.78
C ALA A 48 6.77 11.74 -9.57
N PHE A 49 7.92 11.90 -8.92
CA PHE A 49 8.60 13.19 -8.78
C PHE A 49 9.13 13.70 -10.13
N ILE A 50 9.81 12.84 -10.90
CA ILE A 50 10.30 13.17 -12.26
C ILE A 50 9.14 13.57 -13.17
N PHE A 51 8.05 12.80 -13.19
CA PHE A 51 6.84 13.17 -13.93
C PHE A 51 6.26 14.52 -13.48
N GLY A 52 6.35 14.85 -12.19
CA GLY A 52 6.00 16.16 -11.67
C GLY A 52 6.84 17.30 -12.25
N LEU A 53 8.15 17.11 -12.41
CA LEU A 53 9.05 18.09 -13.03
C LEU A 53 8.71 18.30 -14.51
N VAL A 54 8.49 17.23 -15.26
CA VAL A 54 8.07 17.29 -16.67
C VAL A 54 6.73 18.04 -16.79
N ASN A 55 5.75 17.69 -15.95
CA ASN A 55 4.46 18.35 -15.94
C ASN A 55 4.58 19.84 -15.57
N SER A 56 5.52 20.22 -14.70
CA SER A 56 5.79 21.62 -14.35
C SER A 56 6.28 22.43 -15.55
N SER A 57 7.18 21.86 -16.37
CA SER A 57 7.65 22.52 -17.60
C SER A 57 6.49 22.75 -18.57
N ILE A 58 5.69 21.71 -18.84
CA ILE A 58 4.52 21.78 -19.72
C ILE A 58 3.49 22.80 -19.20
N THR A 59 3.30 22.85 -17.88
CA THR A 59 2.40 23.82 -17.26
C THR A 59 2.90 25.25 -17.47
N SER A 60 4.20 25.48 -17.29
CA SER A 60 4.82 26.79 -17.56
C SER A 60 4.59 27.22 -19.01
N ASP A 61 4.90 26.35 -19.98
CA ASP A 61 4.74 26.66 -21.40
C ASP A 61 3.28 26.94 -21.77
N TYR A 62 2.35 26.14 -21.22
CA TYR A 62 0.93 26.35 -21.44
C TYR A 62 0.49 27.74 -20.96
N PHE A 63 0.90 28.15 -19.76
CA PHE A 63 0.47 29.42 -19.17
C PHE A 63 1.21 30.67 -19.67
N GLN A 64 2.19 30.54 -20.56
CA GLN A 64 2.76 31.69 -21.29
C GLN A 64 1.77 32.29 -22.29
N ALA A 65 0.82 31.48 -22.79
CA ALA A 65 -0.23 31.97 -23.67
C ALA A 65 -1.35 32.68 -22.89
N SER A 66 -1.93 33.71 -23.50
CA SER A 66 -3.09 34.40 -22.92
C SER A 66 -4.27 33.43 -22.77
N LYS A 67 -5.21 33.75 -21.87
CA LYS A 67 -6.36 32.89 -21.61
C LYS A 67 -7.18 32.65 -22.88
N GLU A 68 -7.39 33.71 -23.67
CA GLU A 68 -8.15 33.69 -24.91
C GLU A 68 -7.53 32.72 -25.92
N VAL A 69 -6.21 32.74 -26.07
CA VAL A 69 -5.47 31.84 -26.97
C VAL A 69 -5.54 30.40 -26.47
N ARG A 70 -5.42 30.17 -25.15
CA ARG A 70 -5.50 28.83 -24.55
C ARG A 70 -6.88 28.20 -24.69
N GLU A 71 -7.93 28.98 -24.50
CA GLU A 71 -9.31 28.48 -24.58
C GLU A 71 -9.79 28.31 -26.02
N ALA A 72 -9.26 29.07 -26.97
CA ALA A 72 -9.54 28.92 -28.40
C ALA A 72 -8.69 27.84 -29.10
N ALA A 73 -7.79 27.16 -28.36
CA ALA A 73 -6.87 26.17 -28.91
C ALA A 73 -7.63 24.99 -29.53
N VAL A 74 -7.47 24.79 -30.84
CA VAL A 74 -8.12 23.71 -31.58
C VAL A 74 -7.54 22.34 -31.23
N THR A 75 -8.35 21.30 -31.38
CA THR A 75 -7.97 19.89 -31.20
C THR A 75 -6.66 19.54 -31.91
N GLY A 76 -5.73 18.91 -31.18
CA GLY A 76 -4.42 18.52 -31.70
C GLY A 76 -3.38 19.64 -31.78
N SER A 77 -3.73 20.88 -31.44
CA SER A 77 -2.75 21.96 -31.29
C SER A 77 -1.83 21.72 -30.09
N ALA A 78 -0.67 22.41 -30.07
CA ALA A 78 0.26 22.33 -28.95
C ALA A 78 -0.41 22.71 -27.61
N LEU A 79 -1.21 23.79 -27.58
CA LEU A 79 -1.88 24.22 -26.36
C LEU A 79 -2.97 23.24 -25.90
N ALA A 80 -3.75 22.67 -26.82
CA ALA A 80 -4.77 21.67 -26.50
C ALA A 80 -4.14 20.37 -25.96
N THR A 81 -3.06 19.90 -26.58
CA THR A 81 -2.33 18.71 -26.14
C THR A 81 -1.60 18.92 -24.81
N GLN A 82 -1.05 20.11 -24.55
CA GLN A 82 -0.50 20.48 -23.24
C GLN A 82 -1.58 20.47 -22.16
N LYS A 83 -2.76 21.06 -22.42
CA LYS A 83 -3.90 21.02 -21.50
C LYS A 83 -4.35 19.58 -21.21
N ALA A 84 -4.51 18.78 -22.26
CA ALA A 84 -4.86 17.38 -22.16
C ALA A 84 -3.85 16.58 -21.33
N PHE A 85 -2.55 16.80 -21.55
CA PHE A 85 -1.49 16.14 -20.79
C PHE A 85 -1.53 16.52 -19.31
N MET A 86 -1.72 17.80 -18.98
CA MET A 86 -1.81 18.25 -17.58
C MET A 86 -3.00 17.63 -16.85
N GLU A 87 -4.18 17.65 -17.44
CA GLU A 87 -5.40 17.12 -16.82
C GLU A 87 -5.41 15.58 -16.78
N SER A 88 -4.80 14.93 -17.77
CA SER A 88 -4.54 13.50 -17.76
C SER A 88 -3.60 13.13 -16.61
N THR A 89 -2.50 13.87 -16.45
CA THR A 89 -1.52 13.65 -15.37
C THR A 89 -2.15 13.80 -13.99
N LYS A 90 -3.02 14.80 -13.78
CA LYS A 90 -3.76 14.97 -12.52
C LYS A 90 -4.65 13.77 -12.18
N ALA A 91 -5.16 13.04 -13.17
CA ALA A 91 -6.04 11.90 -12.96
C ALA A 91 -5.30 10.66 -12.42
N TRP A 92 -4.17 10.27 -13.02
CA TRP A 92 -3.49 9.01 -12.66
C TRP A 92 -2.35 9.19 -11.64
N LEU A 93 -1.62 10.31 -11.70
CA LEU A 93 -0.40 10.50 -10.92
C LEU A 93 -0.62 10.37 -9.40
N PRO A 94 -1.74 10.86 -8.81
CA PRO A 94 -2.02 10.62 -7.40
C PRO A 94 -2.14 9.12 -7.07
N SER A 95 -2.88 8.32 -7.84
CA SER A 95 -2.99 6.87 -7.58
C SER A 95 -1.63 6.17 -7.66
N PHE A 96 -0.79 6.59 -8.61
CA PHE A 96 0.57 6.05 -8.74
C PHE A 96 1.44 6.35 -7.51
N LYS A 97 1.40 7.59 -6.99
CA LYS A 97 2.08 7.96 -5.73
C LYS A 97 1.60 7.12 -4.56
N PHE A 98 0.28 6.93 -4.45
CA PHE A 98 -0.33 6.13 -3.38
C PHE A 98 0.07 4.66 -3.46
N LEU A 99 0.17 4.07 -4.66
CA LEU A 99 0.72 2.72 -4.83
C LEU A 99 2.18 2.65 -4.35
N GLY A 100 3.02 3.63 -4.70
CA GLY A 100 4.39 3.73 -4.22
C GLY A 100 4.50 3.73 -2.70
N MET A 101 3.72 4.61 -2.04
CA MET A 101 3.63 4.65 -0.58
C MET A 101 3.12 3.32 0.01
N GLY A 102 2.09 2.73 -0.61
CA GLY A 102 1.57 1.42 -0.23
C GLY A 102 2.62 0.31 -0.29
N MET A 103 3.47 0.30 -1.32
CA MET A 103 4.58 -0.66 -1.44
C MET A 103 5.66 -0.44 -0.38
N ILE A 104 6.01 0.80 -0.06
CA ILE A 104 6.95 1.10 1.04
C ILE A 104 6.39 0.54 2.37
N LEU A 105 5.14 0.86 2.68
CA LEU A 105 4.47 0.40 3.90
C LEU A 105 4.23 -1.13 3.91
N GLY A 106 3.93 -1.73 2.76
CA GLY A 106 3.85 -3.17 2.58
C GLY A 106 5.19 -3.85 2.84
N GLY A 107 6.28 -3.25 2.36
CA GLY A 107 7.65 -3.66 2.67
C GLY A 107 7.96 -3.61 4.17
N VAL A 108 7.57 -2.54 4.85
CA VAL A 108 7.65 -2.45 6.33
C VAL A 108 6.83 -3.56 6.99
N THR A 109 5.66 -3.89 6.47
CA THR A 109 4.84 -5.00 7.00
C THR A 109 5.54 -6.35 6.86
N PHE A 110 6.17 -6.63 5.71
CA PHE A 110 6.99 -7.83 5.53
C PHE A 110 8.21 -7.87 6.47
N LEU A 111 8.84 -6.73 6.71
CA LEU A 111 9.94 -6.62 7.69
C LEU A 111 9.45 -6.96 9.11
N LEU A 112 8.29 -6.43 9.54
CA LEU A 112 7.69 -6.76 10.83
C LEU A 112 7.34 -8.25 10.96
N ALA A 113 6.82 -8.86 9.89
CA ALA A 113 6.57 -10.31 9.86
C ALA A 113 7.86 -11.13 10.00
N THR A 114 8.97 -10.64 9.40
CA THR A 114 10.30 -11.25 9.52
C THR A 114 10.82 -11.14 10.95
N ILE A 115 10.71 -9.96 11.58
CA ILE A 115 11.05 -9.74 13.00
C ILE A 115 10.25 -10.69 13.89
N LEU A 116 8.95 -10.82 13.67
CA LEU A 116 8.10 -11.73 14.42
C LEU A 116 8.55 -13.20 14.30
N GLY A 117 9.02 -13.61 13.12
CA GLY A 117 9.60 -14.95 12.92
C GLY A 117 10.93 -15.14 13.65
N ALA A 118 11.82 -14.16 13.57
CA ALA A 118 13.10 -14.17 14.29
C ALA A 118 12.89 -14.23 15.81
N LEU A 119 11.92 -13.48 16.35
CA LEU A 119 11.58 -13.52 17.77
C LEU A 119 11.10 -14.91 18.20
N ARG A 120 10.16 -15.51 17.45
CA ARG A 120 9.63 -16.85 17.79
C ARG A 120 10.69 -17.93 17.78
N THR A 121 11.53 -17.94 16.74
CA THR A 121 12.62 -18.93 16.60
C THR A 121 13.73 -18.69 17.63
N GLY A 122 14.10 -17.43 17.89
CA GLY A 122 15.07 -17.05 18.91
C GLY A 122 14.65 -17.47 20.32
N GLY A 123 13.40 -17.19 20.72
CA GLY A 123 12.88 -17.62 22.02
C GLY A 123 12.79 -19.14 22.19
N GLY A 124 12.63 -19.90 21.10
CA GLY A 124 12.72 -21.36 21.12
C GLY A 124 14.14 -21.86 21.35
N ARG A 125 15.12 -21.26 20.67
CA ARG A 125 16.54 -21.57 20.84
C ARG A 125 17.07 -21.28 22.26
N VAL A 126 16.59 -20.20 22.89
CA VAL A 126 16.96 -19.91 24.29
C VAL A 126 16.44 -20.98 25.24
N GLN A 127 15.20 -21.44 25.06
CA GLN A 127 14.65 -22.55 25.86
C GLN A 127 15.44 -23.85 25.65
N GLU A 128 15.80 -24.16 24.42
CA GLU A 128 16.64 -25.33 24.08
C GLU A 128 18.02 -25.26 24.74
N ALA A 129 18.66 -24.08 24.72
CA ALA A 129 19.98 -23.88 25.32
C ALA A 129 19.97 -24.03 26.86
N VAL A 130 18.85 -23.73 27.51
CA VAL A 130 18.68 -23.90 28.97
C VAL A 130 18.21 -25.33 29.32
N GLY A 131 18.05 -26.21 28.33
CA GLY A 131 17.66 -27.61 28.54
C GLY A 131 16.21 -27.82 28.94
N VAL A 132 15.35 -26.81 28.75
CA VAL A 132 13.91 -26.88 29.04
C VAL A 132 13.09 -27.19 27.79
N PRO A 133 11.95 -27.88 27.92
CA PRO A 133 11.06 -28.14 26.78
C PRO A 133 10.65 -26.84 26.07
N VAL A 134 10.86 -26.79 24.76
CA VAL A 134 10.55 -25.62 23.94
C VAL A 134 9.04 -25.48 23.80
N LYS A 135 8.52 -24.40 24.38
CA LYS A 135 7.13 -23.97 24.19
C LYS A 135 7.10 -22.71 23.34
N VAL A 136 6.07 -22.59 22.51
CA VAL A 136 5.80 -21.35 21.74
C VAL A 136 4.32 -20.99 21.88
N ILE A 137 4.03 -19.69 21.95
CA ILE A 137 2.67 -19.20 21.91
C ILE A 137 1.99 -19.54 20.56
N LYS A 138 0.77 -20.07 20.62
CA LYS A 138 -0.11 -20.21 19.46
C LYS A 138 -0.25 -18.84 18.77
N PRO A 139 -0.15 -18.74 17.44
CA PRO A 139 -0.25 -17.46 16.75
C PRO A 139 -1.57 -16.75 17.14
N PRO A 140 -1.51 -15.51 17.65
CA PRO A 140 -2.72 -14.76 17.95
C PRO A 140 -3.46 -14.44 16.65
N MET A 141 -4.78 -14.24 16.72
CA MET A 141 -5.61 -13.91 15.56
C MET A 141 -5.09 -12.68 14.78
N THR A 142 -4.49 -11.71 15.48
CA THR A 142 -3.85 -10.55 14.85
C THR A 142 -2.74 -10.94 13.87
N ALA A 143 -2.04 -12.07 14.10
CA ALA A 143 -0.99 -12.59 13.23
C ALA A 143 -1.51 -13.15 11.90
N THR A 144 -2.79 -13.53 11.83
CA THR A 144 -3.43 -14.04 10.60
C THR A 144 -4.19 -12.94 9.86
N VAL A 145 -4.67 -11.92 10.58
CA VAL A 145 -5.44 -10.81 10.00
C VAL A 145 -4.53 -9.76 9.35
N PHE A 146 -3.37 -9.45 9.94
CA PHE A 146 -2.52 -8.37 9.40
C PHE A 146 -2.05 -8.59 7.94
N PRO A 147 -1.68 -9.82 7.49
CA PRO A 147 -1.30 -10.03 6.10
C PRO A 147 -2.49 -9.86 5.15
N MET A 148 -3.68 -10.25 5.59
CA MET A 148 -4.91 -10.09 4.81
C MET A 148 -5.25 -8.62 4.61
N LEU A 149 -5.18 -7.80 5.67
CA LEU A 149 -5.40 -6.35 5.56
C LEU A 149 -4.38 -5.68 4.63
N MET A 150 -3.11 -6.08 4.72
CA MET A 150 -2.07 -5.57 3.83
C MET A 150 -2.36 -5.93 2.36
N MET A 151 -2.72 -7.19 2.07
CA MET A 151 -3.08 -7.61 0.72
C MET A 151 -4.31 -6.85 0.20
N MET A 152 -5.36 -6.71 1.01
CA MET A 152 -6.55 -5.94 0.64
C MET A 152 -6.21 -4.48 0.35
N GLY A 153 -5.40 -3.84 1.20
CA GLY A 153 -4.93 -2.48 0.99
C GLY A 153 -4.15 -2.32 -0.32
N MET A 154 -3.23 -3.24 -0.61
CA MET A 154 -2.49 -3.24 -1.87
C MET A 154 -3.40 -3.44 -3.09
N MET A 155 -4.38 -4.34 -3.01
CA MET A 155 -5.35 -4.56 -4.09
C MET A 155 -6.18 -3.31 -4.36
N VAL A 156 -6.63 -2.61 -3.32
CA VAL A 156 -7.35 -1.33 -3.45
C VAL A 156 -6.48 -0.28 -4.13
N LEU A 157 -5.20 -0.19 -3.76
CA LEU A 157 -4.26 0.76 -4.38
C LEU A 157 -3.98 0.43 -5.85
N ILE A 158 -3.81 -0.84 -6.20
CA ILE A 158 -3.66 -1.29 -7.59
C ILE A 158 -4.92 -0.95 -8.39
N ALA A 159 -6.11 -1.28 -7.87
CA ALA A 159 -7.38 -0.93 -8.51
C ALA A 159 -7.51 0.59 -8.71
N SER A 160 -7.10 1.39 -7.71
CA SER A 160 -7.12 2.84 -7.81
C SER A 160 -6.20 3.38 -8.92
N LEU A 161 -5.07 2.71 -9.17
CA LEU A 161 -4.16 3.05 -10.27
C LEU A 161 -4.77 2.70 -11.62
N VAL A 162 -5.32 1.50 -11.76
CA VAL A 162 -5.99 1.06 -13.01
C VAL A 162 -7.10 2.05 -13.38
N ILE A 163 -7.94 2.42 -12.42
CA ILE A 163 -9.03 3.38 -12.61
C ILE A 163 -8.47 4.76 -12.95
N GLY A 164 -7.41 5.19 -12.28
CA GLY A 164 -6.70 6.44 -12.58
C GLY A 164 -6.14 6.48 -14.01
N ILE A 165 -5.59 5.36 -14.52
CA ILE A 165 -5.09 5.24 -15.89
C ILE A 165 -6.23 5.33 -16.91
N VAL A 166 -7.33 4.62 -16.69
CA VAL A 166 -8.52 4.71 -17.57
C VAL A 166 -9.04 6.15 -17.59
N LEU A 167 -9.15 6.77 -16.42
CA LEU A 167 -9.58 8.16 -16.29
C LEU A 167 -8.60 9.12 -16.99
N ALA A 168 -7.31 8.83 -17.01
CA ALA A 168 -6.31 9.63 -17.70
C ALA A 168 -6.51 9.64 -19.23
N PHE A 169 -6.92 8.52 -19.83
CA PHE A 169 -7.26 8.47 -21.25
C PHE A 169 -8.53 9.27 -21.56
N ILE A 170 -9.57 9.14 -20.72
CA ILE A 170 -10.82 9.92 -20.87
C ILE A 170 -10.55 11.41 -20.70
N SER A 171 -9.76 11.78 -19.69
CA SER A 171 -9.34 13.16 -19.42
C SER A 171 -8.55 13.75 -20.57
N TYR A 172 -7.58 13.00 -21.11
CA TYR A 172 -6.81 13.44 -22.27
C TYR A 172 -7.73 13.68 -23.48
N GLY A 173 -8.60 12.72 -23.79
CA GLY A 173 -9.55 12.83 -24.90
C GLY A 173 -10.48 14.04 -24.74
N TYR A 174 -11.03 14.25 -23.55
CA TYR A 174 -11.91 15.39 -23.27
C TYR A 174 -11.18 16.73 -23.41
N TRP A 175 -10.02 16.89 -22.79
CA TRP A 175 -9.30 18.16 -22.73
C TRP A 175 -8.50 18.50 -24.00
N ASN A 176 -8.36 17.56 -24.94
CA ASN A 176 -7.81 17.82 -26.26
C ASN A 176 -8.86 18.40 -27.23
N HIS A 177 -9.75 19.27 -26.74
CA HIS A 177 -10.75 19.99 -27.53
C HIS A 177 -10.68 21.48 -27.20
N SER A 178 -11.18 22.32 -28.11
CA SER A 178 -11.29 23.75 -27.85
C SER A 178 -12.28 24.02 -26.72
N ILE A 179 -11.81 24.72 -25.69
CA ILE A 179 -12.66 25.06 -24.53
C ILE A 179 -13.76 26.01 -24.98
N ALA A 180 -13.42 27.03 -25.76
CA ALA A 180 -14.34 28.09 -26.17
C ALA A 180 -15.39 27.62 -27.18
N THR A 181 -14.99 26.77 -28.13
CA THR A 181 -15.86 26.43 -29.28
C THR A 181 -16.48 25.04 -29.21
N GLU A 182 -15.99 24.15 -28.34
CA GLU A 182 -16.48 22.76 -28.26
C GLU A 182 -16.92 22.38 -26.84
N LEU A 183 -16.08 22.61 -25.82
CA LEU A 183 -16.39 22.17 -24.45
C LEU A 183 -17.47 23.02 -23.77
N ASN A 184 -17.31 24.35 -23.78
CA ASN A 184 -18.28 25.28 -23.17
C ASN A 184 -19.66 25.25 -23.84
N PRO A 185 -19.77 25.24 -25.19
CA PRO A 185 -21.08 25.17 -25.85
C PRO A 185 -21.63 23.74 -25.98
N ALA A 186 -21.01 22.74 -25.34
CA ALA A 186 -21.46 21.36 -25.43
C ALA A 186 -22.93 21.20 -24.99
N THR A 187 -23.74 20.57 -25.85
CA THR A 187 -25.17 20.42 -25.61
C THR A 187 -25.48 19.26 -24.67
N ALA A 188 -26.62 19.33 -24.00
CA ALA A 188 -27.11 18.28 -23.12
C ALA A 188 -27.19 16.93 -23.86
N GLY A 189 -26.69 15.87 -23.21
CA GLY A 189 -26.64 14.52 -23.79
C GLY A 189 -25.45 14.25 -24.72
N SER A 190 -24.60 15.24 -25.00
CA SER A 190 -23.40 15.05 -25.82
C SER A 190 -22.36 14.14 -25.15
N ALA A 191 -21.55 13.48 -25.98
CA ALA A 191 -20.44 12.64 -25.51
C ALA A 191 -19.40 13.41 -24.68
N LEU A 192 -19.22 14.72 -24.94
CA LEU A 192 -18.33 15.59 -24.19
C LEU A 192 -18.82 15.79 -22.75
N LEU A 193 -20.11 16.08 -22.55
CA LEU A 193 -20.67 16.20 -21.20
C LEU A 193 -20.68 14.87 -20.45
N ASN A 194 -20.91 13.75 -21.14
CA ASN A 194 -20.79 12.43 -20.53
C ASN A 194 -19.36 12.14 -20.06
N SER A 195 -18.36 12.54 -20.85
CA SER A 195 -16.94 12.43 -20.47
C SER A 195 -16.61 13.30 -19.26
N LEU A 196 -17.07 14.56 -19.26
CA LEU A 196 -16.91 15.46 -18.11
C LEU A 196 -17.59 14.92 -16.84
N ALA A 197 -18.80 14.37 -16.97
CA ALA A 197 -19.52 13.77 -15.85
C ALA A 197 -18.77 12.58 -15.29
N ASN A 198 -18.24 11.70 -16.15
CA ASN A 198 -17.41 10.57 -15.74
C ASN A 198 -16.13 11.03 -15.05
N ILE A 199 -15.46 12.07 -15.58
CA ILE A 199 -14.25 12.62 -14.98
C ILE A 199 -14.50 13.14 -13.57
N ASN A 200 -15.52 13.98 -13.40
CA ASN A 200 -15.84 14.58 -12.11
C ASN A 200 -16.32 13.54 -11.09
N THR A 201 -17.22 12.64 -11.51
CA THR A 201 -17.76 11.59 -10.64
C THR A 201 -16.65 10.66 -10.18
N THR A 202 -15.84 10.14 -11.10
CA THR A 202 -14.74 9.23 -10.77
C THR A 202 -13.69 9.91 -9.89
N THR A 203 -13.31 11.15 -10.20
CA THR A 203 -12.36 11.91 -9.39
C THR A 203 -12.84 12.09 -7.94
N ALA A 204 -14.13 12.38 -7.75
CA ALA A 204 -14.71 12.65 -6.44
C ALA A 204 -14.58 11.46 -5.47
N TRP A 205 -14.92 10.23 -5.91
CA TRP A 205 -14.85 9.06 -5.04
C TRP A 205 -13.48 8.35 -5.06
N LEU A 206 -12.69 8.51 -6.13
CA LEU A 206 -11.36 7.91 -6.21
C LEU A 206 -10.41 8.48 -5.14
N ALA A 207 -10.60 9.74 -4.75
CA ALA A 207 -9.85 10.37 -3.66
C ALA A 207 -9.98 9.59 -2.33
N PRO A 208 -11.17 9.44 -1.71
CA PRO A 208 -11.33 8.65 -0.49
C PRO A 208 -11.00 7.16 -0.70
N PHE A 209 -11.24 6.59 -1.89
CA PHE A 209 -10.89 5.19 -2.17
C PHE A 209 -9.39 4.88 -2.01
N LYS A 210 -8.51 5.79 -2.45
CA LYS A 210 -7.06 5.67 -2.22
C LYS A 210 -6.70 5.67 -0.73
N PHE A 211 -7.38 6.49 0.07
CA PHE A 211 -7.19 6.53 1.52
C PHE A 211 -7.67 5.26 2.21
N VAL A 212 -8.73 4.61 1.72
CA VAL A 212 -9.13 3.28 2.20
C VAL A 212 -7.99 2.28 2.01
N GLY A 213 -7.34 2.29 0.83
CA GLY A 213 -6.18 1.43 0.55
C GLY A 213 -5.03 1.63 1.55
N ILE A 214 -4.63 2.89 1.78
CA ILE A 214 -3.58 3.22 2.77
C ILE A 214 -4.02 2.87 4.19
N GLY A 215 -5.28 3.15 4.56
CA GLY A 215 -5.83 2.83 5.87
C GLY A 215 -5.78 1.34 6.18
N LEU A 216 -6.06 0.48 5.19
CA LEU A 216 -5.94 -0.97 5.31
C LEU A 216 -4.49 -1.42 5.54
N VAL A 217 -3.53 -0.85 4.78
CA VAL A 217 -2.11 -1.16 4.96
C VAL A 217 -1.61 -0.73 6.34
N LEU A 218 -1.92 0.50 6.76
CA LEU A 218 -1.55 1.02 8.09
C LEU A 218 -2.19 0.21 9.22
N SER A 219 -3.45 -0.20 9.06
CA SER A 219 -4.12 -1.09 10.01
C SER A 219 -3.41 -2.45 10.12
N GLY A 220 -2.94 -2.99 8.99
CA GLY A 220 -2.08 -4.17 8.97
C GLY A 220 -0.80 -3.98 9.79
N ILE A 221 -0.11 -2.84 9.60
CA ILE A 221 1.09 -2.50 10.40
C ILE A 221 0.76 -2.44 11.90
N GLY A 222 -0.33 -1.78 12.28
CA GLY A 222 -0.78 -1.69 13.67
C GLY A 222 -1.02 -3.07 14.29
N LEU A 223 -1.68 -3.97 13.57
CA LEU A 223 -1.91 -5.35 14.03
C LEU A 223 -0.61 -6.18 14.11
N ALA A 224 0.33 -5.97 13.18
CA ALA A 224 1.64 -6.63 13.22
C ALA A 224 2.42 -6.21 14.48
N LEU A 225 2.43 -4.91 14.80
CA LEU A 225 3.07 -4.39 16.01
C LEU A 225 2.39 -4.92 17.28
N ALA A 226 1.05 -4.91 17.34
CA ALA A 226 0.31 -5.48 18.46
C ALA A 226 0.63 -6.98 18.68
N THR A 227 0.83 -7.71 17.57
CA THR A 227 1.26 -9.11 17.60
C THR A 227 2.66 -9.28 18.19
N ILE A 228 3.61 -8.44 17.79
CA ILE A 228 4.98 -8.44 18.30
C ILE A 228 4.99 -8.19 19.81
N VAL A 229 4.27 -7.16 20.29
CA VAL A 229 4.17 -6.86 21.72
C VAL A 229 3.65 -8.05 22.52
N ARG A 230 2.61 -8.73 22.00
CA ARG A 230 2.04 -9.91 22.66
C ARG A 230 3.02 -11.08 22.73
N VAL A 231 3.78 -11.31 21.66
CA VAL A 231 4.81 -12.37 21.64
C VAL A 231 5.94 -12.05 22.61
N LEU A 232 6.43 -10.81 22.63
CA LEU A 232 7.50 -10.38 23.53
C LEU A 232 7.12 -10.50 25.00
N ARG A 233 5.89 -10.08 25.37
CA ARG A 233 5.39 -10.23 26.74
C ARG A 233 5.36 -11.68 27.20
N TRP A 234 4.88 -12.57 26.33
CA TRP A 234 4.83 -14.00 26.62
C TRP A 234 6.24 -14.60 26.75
N GLN A 235 7.16 -14.23 25.86
CA GLN A 235 8.55 -14.71 25.94
C GLN A 235 9.24 -14.25 27.22
N SER A 236 9.02 -12.99 27.62
CA SER A 236 9.54 -12.45 28.88
C SER A 236 9.03 -13.24 30.09
N GLN A 237 7.71 -13.46 30.19
CA GLN A 237 7.12 -14.27 31.26
C GLN A 237 7.70 -15.69 31.29
N ARG A 238 7.80 -16.34 30.13
CA ARG A 238 8.35 -17.68 30.02
C ARG A 238 9.80 -17.76 30.49
N LEU A 239 10.62 -16.75 30.22
CA LEU A 239 12.00 -16.70 30.71
C LEU A 239 12.06 -16.56 32.23
N TRP A 240 11.21 -15.72 32.81
CA TRP A 240 11.10 -15.62 34.27
C TRP A 240 10.71 -16.96 34.92
N ASP A 241 9.73 -17.67 34.36
CA ASP A 241 9.30 -18.98 34.85
C ASP A 241 10.39 -20.07 34.76
N ILE A 242 11.38 -19.91 33.87
CA ILE A 242 12.49 -20.86 33.71
C ILE A 242 13.62 -20.55 34.70
N LEU A 243 13.79 -19.28 35.06
CA LEU A 243 14.87 -18.81 35.94
C LEU A 243 14.49 -18.83 37.43
N SER A 244 13.19 -18.83 37.76
CA SER A 244 12.66 -18.96 39.12
C SER A 244 12.67 -20.40 39.61
#